data_AF-A0AAN9LKG9-F1
#
_entry.id   AF-A0AAN9LKG9-F1
#
_cell.length_a   1.000
_cell.length_b   1.000
_cell.length_c   1.000
_cell.angle_alpha   90.00
_cell.angle_beta   90.00
_cell.angle_gamma   90.00
#
_symmetry.space_group_name_H-M   'P 1'
#
loop_
_entity.id
_entity.type
_entity.pdbx_description
1 polymer ?
#
loop_
_entity_poly.entity_id
_entity_poly.type
_entity_poly.pdbx_seq_one_letter_code
_entity_poly.pdbx_strand_id
1 'polypeptide(L)'
;MECCSNLESLPEDCVCAILSYISPPEACRFSLVSPTLRSAADSDLVWKTFLPSDYKDIVSRAFNPFTLKPSSYKQLFYQLCHPLLIDGGNKSFKLDKSSGKKSYIISARELSIAWSDEPMVWNWRPIPESRFAEATELRTGNWLEIEGKIRTGILTPNTSYAAYLIMNVSHRAYGLDCAPSEVSVAVGKRVKRKRVYVGYKDEKKRTMETLMYGNRTEMLGNWVIEEEGIGGPCKREDGWMEIELGEFFSGQGDEEIRMSLKEVGYQLKGGLLLEGIQVRPKIPCPLQTPN
;
A
#
# COMPACT_ATOMS: atom_id res chain seq x y z
N MET A 1 -49.45 -16.85 13.53
CA MET A 1 -48.99 -15.47 13.79
C MET A 1 -47.51 -15.45 13.51
N GLU A 2 -47.13 -15.12 12.28
CA GLU A 2 -45.72 -14.89 11.95
C GLU A 2 -45.37 -13.49 12.44
N CYS A 3 -44.65 -13.40 13.56
CA CYS A 3 -43.97 -12.17 13.95
C CYS A 3 -42.77 -11.98 13.01
N CYS A 4 -43.02 -11.57 11.78
CA CYS A 4 -41.96 -11.02 10.94
C CYS A 4 -41.62 -9.63 11.50
N SER A 5 -40.71 -9.59 12.47
CA SER A 5 -40.09 -8.36 12.95
C SER A 5 -39.33 -7.72 11.78
N ASN A 6 -39.96 -6.80 11.06
CA ASN A 6 -39.33 -6.06 9.99
C ASN A 6 -38.30 -5.09 10.60
N LEU A 7 -37.13 -4.94 9.97
CA LEU A 7 -36.09 -4.00 10.41
C LEU A 7 -36.63 -2.57 10.52
N GLU A 8 -37.65 -2.25 9.73
CA GLU A 8 -38.35 -0.97 9.70
C GLU A 8 -39.30 -0.72 10.88
N SER A 9 -39.65 -1.73 11.67
CA SER A 9 -40.46 -1.55 12.89
C SER A 9 -39.61 -1.21 14.12
N LEU A 10 -38.28 -1.15 13.98
CA LEU A 10 -37.36 -0.74 15.04
C LEU A 10 -37.23 0.80 15.09
N PRO A 11 -36.97 1.38 16.27
CA PRO A 11 -36.57 2.78 16.38
C PRO A 11 -35.32 3.10 15.54
N GLU A 12 -35.22 4.32 15.02
CA GLU A 12 -34.10 4.75 14.16
C GLU A 12 -32.74 4.56 14.83
N ASP A 13 -32.63 4.80 16.13
CA ASP A 13 -31.39 4.58 16.90
C ASP A 13 -30.95 3.11 16.89
N CYS A 14 -31.88 2.17 16.96
CA CYS A 14 -31.59 0.73 16.88
C CYS A 14 -31.11 0.35 15.48
N VAL A 15 -31.73 0.90 14.43
CA VAL A 15 -31.32 0.69 13.04
C VAL A 15 -29.94 1.29 12.81
N CYS A 16 -29.66 2.51 13.30
CA CYS A 16 -28.34 3.13 13.24
C CYS A 16 -27.28 2.28 13.94
N ALA A 17 -27.59 1.75 15.13
CA ALA A 17 -26.68 0.87 15.86
C ALA A 17 -26.35 -0.39 15.05
N ILE A 18 -27.34 -1.03 14.41
CA ILE A 18 -27.11 -2.19 13.53
C ILE A 18 -26.23 -1.80 12.33
N LEU A 19 -26.56 -0.70 11.65
CA LEU A 19 -25.82 -0.23 10.49
C LEU A 19 -24.37 0.19 10.83
N SER A 20 -24.08 0.56 12.08
CA SER A 20 -22.74 0.93 12.53
C SER A 20 -21.74 -0.24 12.54
N TYR A 21 -22.23 -1.49 12.57
CA TYR A 21 -21.42 -2.71 12.51
C TYR A 21 -21.18 -3.22 11.08
N ILE A 22 -21.80 -2.59 10.10
CA ILE A 22 -21.76 -2.98 8.68
C ILE A 22 -20.66 -2.18 7.96
N SER A 23 -20.22 -2.62 6.77
CA SER A 23 -19.23 -1.84 6.01
C SER A 23 -19.83 -0.57 5.36
N PRO A 24 -19.04 0.49 5.12
CA PRO A 24 -19.53 1.70 4.47
C PRO A 24 -20.24 1.47 3.11
N PRO A 25 -19.76 0.58 2.22
CA PRO A 25 -20.47 0.25 0.98
C PRO A 25 -21.81 -0.42 1.21
N GLU A 26 -21.92 -1.29 2.22
CA GLU A 26 -23.17 -1.95 2.57
C GLU A 26 -24.17 -0.97 3.17
N ALA A 27 -23.74 -0.05 4.04
CA ALA A 27 -24.60 1.04 4.52
C ALA A 27 -25.19 1.85 3.35
N CYS A 28 -24.37 2.16 2.33
CA CYS A 28 -24.86 2.79 1.11
C CYS A 28 -25.89 1.92 0.37
N ARG A 29 -25.74 0.60 0.34
CA ARG A 29 -26.74 -0.32 -0.26
C ARG A 29 -28.05 -0.33 0.54
N PHE A 30 -27.99 -0.35 1.87
CA PHE A 30 -29.18 -0.28 2.73
C PHE A 30 -29.96 1.02 2.52
N SER A 31 -29.28 2.13 2.22
CA SER A 31 -29.93 3.41 1.92
C SER A 31 -30.86 3.39 0.69
N LEU A 32 -30.70 2.39 -0.18
CA LEU A 32 -31.50 2.22 -1.39
C LEU A 32 -32.75 1.36 -1.17
N VAL A 33 -32.85 0.64 -0.05
CA VAL A 33 -33.91 -0.33 0.21
C VAL A 33 -35.22 0.36 0.60
N SER A 34 -35.18 1.31 1.52
CA SER A 34 -36.36 2.06 1.96
C SER A 34 -36.03 3.46 2.52
N PRO A 35 -37.01 4.37 2.62
CA PRO A 35 -36.78 5.71 3.16
C PRO A 35 -36.29 5.72 4.62
N THR A 36 -36.80 4.80 5.45
CA THR A 36 -36.38 4.67 6.85
C THR A 36 -34.91 4.23 6.93
N LEU A 37 -34.53 3.23 6.14
CA LEU A 37 -33.13 2.78 6.06
C LEU A 37 -32.22 3.82 5.44
N ARG A 38 -32.72 4.65 4.52
CA ARG A 38 -31.98 5.78 3.96
C ARG A 38 -31.65 6.81 5.04
N SER A 39 -32.63 7.23 5.84
CA SER A 39 -32.41 8.17 6.94
C SER A 39 -31.36 7.64 7.91
N ALA A 40 -31.53 6.39 8.36
CA ALA A 40 -30.60 5.76 9.28
C ALA A 40 -29.19 5.57 8.69
N ALA A 41 -29.09 5.12 7.43
CA ALA A 41 -27.80 4.91 6.76
C ALA A 41 -27.05 6.21 6.45
N ASP A 42 -27.75 7.32 6.25
CA ASP A 42 -27.16 8.64 6.02
C ASP A 42 -26.92 9.42 7.31
N SER A 43 -27.31 8.87 8.46
CA SER A 43 -27.14 9.47 9.78
C SER A 43 -25.67 9.62 10.16
N ASP A 44 -25.33 10.78 10.72
CA ASP A 44 -24.00 11.07 11.27
C ASP A 44 -23.61 10.12 12.41
N LEU A 45 -24.58 9.49 13.10
CA LEU A 45 -24.31 8.46 14.10
C LEU A 45 -23.58 7.25 13.49
N VAL A 46 -24.01 6.83 12.29
CA VAL A 46 -23.42 5.70 11.55
C VAL A 46 -22.07 6.11 10.96
N TRP A 47 -22.02 7.24 10.24
CA TRP A 47 -20.78 7.64 9.57
C TRP A 47 -19.65 8.01 10.52
N LYS A 48 -19.96 8.42 11.76
CA LYS A 48 -18.96 8.62 12.81
C LYS A 48 -18.26 7.33 13.22
N THR A 49 -18.92 6.16 13.17
CA THR A 49 -18.29 4.88 13.54
C THR A 49 -17.34 4.34 12.47
N PHE A 50 -17.52 4.75 11.21
CA PHE A 50 -16.63 4.39 10.10
C PHE A 50 -15.34 5.21 10.06
N LEU A 51 -15.29 6.32 10.80
CA LEU A 51 -14.10 7.14 10.91
C LEU A 51 -13.17 6.60 12.01
N PRO A 52 -11.84 6.68 11.82
CA PRO A 52 -10.91 6.39 12.89
C PRO A 52 -11.13 7.32 14.10
N SER A 53 -10.95 6.81 15.31
CA SER A 53 -11.10 7.61 16.54
C SER A 53 -10.17 8.84 16.59
N ASP A 54 -9.00 8.74 15.98
CA ASP A 54 -7.96 9.76 15.84
C ASP A 54 -8.06 10.58 14.55
N TYR A 55 -9.23 10.61 13.87
CA TYR A 55 -9.40 11.38 12.62
C TYR A 55 -9.02 12.85 12.78
N LYS A 56 -9.27 13.46 13.96
CA LYS A 56 -8.92 14.86 14.24
C LYS A 56 -7.41 15.09 14.19
N ASP A 57 -6.63 14.14 14.73
CA ASP A 57 -5.18 14.20 14.73
C ASP A 57 -4.60 13.93 13.34
N ILE A 58 -5.30 13.15 12.51
CA ILE A 58 -4.94 12.95 11.11
C ILE A 58 -5.18 14.25 10.33
N VAL A 59 -6.33 14.90 10.52
CA VAL A 59 -6.70 16.15 9.85
C VAL A 59 -5.77 17.30 10.26
N SER A 60 -5.34 17.37 11.52
CA SER A 60 -4.42 18.43 12.00
C SER A 60 -3.02 18.31 11.39
N ARG A 61 -2.59 17.10 11.01
CA ARG A 61 -1.30 16.84 10.34
C ARG A 61 -1.35 17.03 8.83
N ALA A 62 -2.51 17.34 8.26
CA ALA A 62 -2.66 17.59 6.84
C ALA A 62 -1.80 18.76 6.37
N PHE A 63 -1.13 18.60 5.24
CA PHE A 63 -0.33 19.66 4.63
C PHE A 63 -1.17 20.88 4.23
N ASN A 64 -2.44 20.66 3.84
CA ASN A 64 -3.38 21.73 3.53
C ASN A 64 -4.76 21.47 4.18
N PRO A 65 -4.91 21.75 5.49
CA PRO A 65 -6.11 21.37 6.26
C PRO A 65 -7.37 22.12 5.80
N PHE A 66 -7.22 23.28 5.14
CA PHE A 66 -8.35 24.07 4.64
C PHE A 66 -9.15 23.39 3.53
N THR A 67 -8.58 22.36 2.90
CA THR A 67 -9.27 21.53 1.90
C THR A 67 -10.35 20.63 2.52
N LEU A 68 -10.25 20.35 3.83
CA LEU A 68 -11.17 19.51 4.56
C LEU A 68 -12.18 20.38 5.31
N LYS A 69 -13.23 20.82 4.60
CA LYS A 69 -14.41 21.48 5.19
C LYS A 69 -15.63 20.57 5.04
N PRO A 70 -15.74 19.49 5.84
CA PRO A 70 -16.90 18.62 5.78
C PRO A 70 -18.12 19.28 6.43
N SER A 71 -19.30 19.14 5.80
CA SER A 71 -20.59 19.48 6.41
C SER A 71 -21.22 18.30 7.16
N SER A 72 -20.70 17.08 7.00
CA SER A 72 -21.13 15.85 7.69
C SER A 72 -20.00 14.83 7.81
N TYR A 73 -20.15 13.82 8.67
CA TYR A 73 -19.16 12.74 8.80
C TYR A 73 -19.08 11.87 7.54
N LYS A 74 -20.20 11.71 6.83
CA LYS A 74 -20.24 11.04 5.52
C LYS A 74 -19.33 11.75 4.51
N GLN A 75 -19.44 13.08 4.42
CA GLN A 75 -18.59 13.86 3.51
C GLN A 75 -17.11 13.79 3.93
N LEU A 76 -16.82 13.87 5.23
CA LEU A 76 -15.46 13.71 5.75
C LEU A 76 -14.88 12.35 5.38
N PHE A 77 -15.65 11.27 5.53
CA PHE A 77 -15.22 9.92 5.15
C PHE A 77 -14.82 9.87 3.67
N TYR A 78 -15.65 10.37 2.77
CA TYR A 78 -15.33 10.42 1.34
C TYR A 78 -14.10 11.27 1.02
N GLN A 79 -13.91 12.39 1.71
CA GLN A 79 -12.72 13.22 1.57
C GLN A 79 -11.46 12.44 2.02
N LEU A 80 -11.52 11.74 3.15
CA LEU A 80 -10.41 10.92 3.66
C LEU A 80 -10.16 9.64 2.83
N CYS A 81 -11.11 9.20 2.02
CA CYS A 81 -10.86 8.15 1.01
C CYS A 81 -9.98 8.65 -0.16
N HIS A 82 -9.85 9.96 -0.35
CA HIS A 82 -8.91 10.54 -1.30
C HIS A 82 -7.56 10.76 -0.62
N PRO A 83 -6.43 10.55 -1.32
CA PRO A 83 -5.13 10.60 -0.65
C PRO A 83 -4.79 12.02 -0.18
N LEU A 84 -4.47 12.10 1.10
CA LEU A 84 -4.18 13.32 1.85
C LEU A 84 -2.70 13.32 2.24
N LEU A 85 -1.95 14.33 1.80
CA LEU A 85 -0.56 14.50 2.25
C LEU A 85 -0.52 15.01 3.70
N ILE A 86 0.27 14.34 4.53
CA ILE A 86 0.45 14.65 5.95
C ILE A 86 1.95 14.70 6.29
N ASP A 87 2.27 15.16 7.50
CA ASP A 87 3.63 15.17 8.06
C ASP A 87 4.64 15.90 7.13
N GLY A 88 4.32 17.14 6.76
CA GLY A 88 5.18 17.94 5.88
C GLY A 88 5.17 17.47 4.41
N GLY A 89 4.24 16.59 4.03
CA GLY A 89 4.12 16.07 2.68
C GLY A 89 4.91 14.79 2.44
N ASN A 90 5.53 14.20 3.47
CA ASN A 90 6.34 12.99 3.34
C ASN A 90 5.55 11.69 3.53
N LYS A 91 4.30 11.78 4.00
CA LYS A 91 3.38 10.65 4.02
C LYS A 91 2.08 11.00 3.32
N SER A 92 1.47 9.99 2.69
CA SER A 92 0.14 10.08 2.12
C SER A 92 -0.80 9.17 2.90
N PHE A 93 -1.88 9.72 3.43
CA PHE A 93 -2.92 8.99 4.16
C PHE A 93 -4.15 8.82 3.30
N LYS A 94 -4.83 7.68 3.42
CA LYS A 94 -6.19 7.50 2.93
C LYS A 94 -6.94 6.45 3.74
N LEU A 95 -8.26 6.53 3.73
CA LEU A 95 -9.13 5.43 4.17
C LEU A 95 -9.40 4.46 3.04
N ASP A 96 -9.34 3.17 3.35
CA ASP A 96 -9.85 2.13 2.49
C ASP A 96 -11.37 2.26 2.34
N LYS A 97 -11.85 2.42 1.11
CA LYS A 97 -13.27 2.69 0.82
C LYS A 97 -14.18 1.56 1.28
N SER A 98 -13.70 0.31 1.22
CA SER A 98 -14.48 -0.87 1.59
C SER A 98 -14.57 -1.09 3.09
N SER A 99 -13.48 -0.85 3.83
CA SER A 99 -13.39 -1.22 5.25
C SER A 99 -13.33 -0.03 6.21
N GLY A 100 -13.12 1.18 5.72
CA GLY A 100 -12.88 2.36 6.55
C GLY A 100 -11.55 2.32 7.32
N LYS A 101 -10.68 1.37 7.00
CA LYS A 101 -9.40 1.19 7.69
C LYS A 101 -8.32 2.09 7.09
N LYS A 102 -7.34 2.47 7.91
CA LYS A 102 -6.28 3.41 7.52
C LYS A 102 -5.33 2.76 6.51
N SER A 103 -4.84 3.53 5.55
CA SER A 103 -3.74 3.19 4.65
C SER A 103 -2.77 4.36 4.58
N TYR A 104 -1.48 4.05 4.59
CA TYR A 104 -0.41 5.04 4.53
C TYR A 104 0.54 4.73 3.38
N ILE A 105 1.10 5.77 2.77
CA ILE A 105 2.26 5.68 1.88
C ILE A 105 3.36 6.52 2.52
N ILE A 106 4.53 5.93 2.72
CA ILE A 106 5.73 6.59 3.19
C ILE A 106 6.56 6.95 1.96
N SER A 107 6.82 8.23 1.74
CA SER A 107 7.62 8.70 0.60
C SER A 107 9.04 8.18 0.67
N ALA A 108 9.70 8.10 -0.49
CA ALA A 108 11.12 7.75 -0.59
C ALA A 108 12.01 8.62 0.31
N ARG A 109 11.65 9.90 0.52
CA ARG A 109 12.38 10.84 1.41
C ARG A 109 12.37 10.43 2.89
N GLU A 110 11.37 9.66 3.32
CA GLU A 110 11.27 9.17 4.70
C GLU A 110 11.74 7.71 4.83
N LEU A 111 12.16 7.08 3.72
CA LEU A 111 12.78 5.75 3.74
C LEU A 111 14.29 5.85 4.00
N SER A 112 14.83 4.80 4.62
CA SER A 112 16.27 4.59 4.72
C SER A 112 16.75 3.85 3.48
N ILE A 113 17.40 4.57 2.57
CA ILE A 113 17.90 4.04 1.31
C ILE A 113 19.43 4.10 1.32
N ALA A 114 20.11 2.98 1.04
CA ALA A 114 21.56 2.92 1.02
C ALA A 114 22.17 3.85 -0.05
N TRP A 115 23.16 4.65 0.36
CA TRP A 115 23.84 5.70 -0.42
C TRP A 115 22.89 6.74 -1.04
N SER A 116 21.74 6.99 -0.42
CA SER A 116 20.76 7.96 -0.94
C SER A 116 21.25 9.41 -1.01
N ASP A 117 22.31 9.73 -0.28
CA ASP A 117 23.03 10.99 -0.28
C ASP A 117 24.03 11.12 -1.43
N GLU A 118 24.41 10.01 -2.07
CA GLU A 118 25.38 9.97 -3.17
C GLU A 118 24.72 10.30 -4.52
N PRO A 119 24.96 11.47 -5.12
CA PRO A 119 24.30 11.91 -6.36
C PRO A 119 24.70 11.07 -7.59
N MET A 120 25.81 10.33 -7.48
CA MET A 120 26.25 9.38 -8.50
C MET A 120 25.38 8.11 -8.53
N VAL A 121 24.82 7.72 -7.38
CA VAL A 121 24.00 6.51 -7.23
C VAL A 121 22.52 6.86 -7.35
N TRP A 122 22.06 7.89 -6.64
CA TRP A 122 20.66 8.28 -6.58
C TRP A 122 20.45 9.70 -7.08
N ASN A 123 19.36 9.89 -7.83
CA ASN A 123 18.97 11.17 -8.37
C ASN A 123 17.56 11.53 -7.91
N TRP A 124 17.50 12.45 -6.94
CA TRP A 124 16.26 13.02 -6.46
C TRP A 124 15.72 14.04 -7.45
N ARG A 125 14.47 13.88 -7.86
CA ARG A 125 13.80 14.83 -8.76
C ARG A 125 12.28 14.83 -8.56
N PRO A 126 11.60 15.93 -8.91
CA PRO A 126 10.15 15.89 -9.08
C PRO A 126 9.80 14.96 -10.25
N ILE A 127 8.81 14.10 -10.04
CA ILE A 127 8.25 13.23 -11.07
C ILE A 127 6.77 13.63 -11.21
N PRO A 128 6.31 14.07 -12.39
CA PRO A 128 4.94 14.57 -12.58
C PRO A 128 3.85 13.58 -12.16
N GLU A 129 4.11 12.29 -12.31
CA GLU A 129 3.20 11.20 -11.95
C GLU A 129 3.25 10.84 -10.45
N SER A 130 4.18 11.41 -9.69
CA SER A 130 4.32 11.13 -8.27
C SER A 130 3.36 11.96 -7.43
N ARG A 131 2.89 11.36 -6.34
CA ARG A 131 2.08 12.02 -5.32
C ARG A 131 2.89 12.92 -4.40
N PHE A 132 4.21 12.71 -4.35
CA PHE A 132 5.14 13.44 -3.50
C PHE A 132 5.90 14.49 -4.30
N ALA A 133 6.40 15.52 -3.63
CA ALA A 133 7.15 16.60 -4.27
C ALA A 133 8.43 16.08 -4.96
N GLU A 134 9.05 15.05 -4.38
CA GLU A 134 10.25 14.42 -4.89
C GLU A 134 10.17 12.91 -4.78
N ALA A 135 10.70 12.25 -5.81
CA ALA A 135 10.97 10.82 -5.84
C ALA A 135 12.45 10.62 -6.24
N THR A 136 12.94 9.39 -6.16
CA THR A 136 14.35 9.09 -6.46
C THR A 136 14.51 8.09 -7.60
N GLU A 137 15.45 8.35 -8.49
CA GLU A 137 15.88 7.43 -9.54
C GLU A 137 17.24 6.85 -9.19
N LEU A 138 17.35 5.52 -9.17
CA LEU A 138 18.65 4.84 -9.13
C LEU A 138 19.34 5.05 -10.48
N ARG A 139 20.42 5.82 -10.51
CA ARG A 139 21.23 6.00 -11.73
C ARG A 139 22.01 4.73 -12.03
N THR A 140 22.89 4.37 -11.11
CA THR A 140 23.76 3.20 -11.23
C THR A 140 24.21 2.79 -9.83
N GLY A 141 23.99 1.53 -9.46
CA GLY A 141 24.49 0.96 -8.21
C GLY A 141 24.63 -0.54 -8.31
N ASN A 142 25.49 -1.13 -7.49
CA ASN A 142 25.65 -2.59 -7.38
C ASN A 142 24.88 -3.17 -6.18
N TRP A 143 24.47 -2.33 -5.23
CA TRP A 143 23.73 -2.71 -4.03
C TRP A 143 22.48 -1.85 -3.89
N LEU A 144 21.37 -2.50 -3.57
CA LEU A 144 20.06 -1.88 -3.40
C LEU A 144 19.50 -2.32 -2.05
N GLU A 145 19.34 -1.38 -1.14
CA GLU A 145 18.76 -1.62 0.18
C GLU A 145 17.84 -0.45 0.52
N ILE A 146 16.56 -0.77 0.64
CA ILE A 146 15.48 0.17 0.93
C ILE A 146 14.78 -0.35 2.18
N GLU A 147 14.74 0.47 3.23
CA GLU A 147 14.07 0.14 4.48
C GLU A 147 13.05 1.24 4.84
N GLY A 148 11.83 0.83 5.15
CA GLY A 148 10.79 1.68 5.72
C GLY A 148 10.41 1.22 7.11
N LYS A 149 10.02 2.18 7.96
CA LYS A 149 9.56 1.91 9.32
C LYS A 149 8.18 2.52 9.54
N ILE A 150 7.30 1.78 10.20
CA ILE A 150 6.00 2.28 10.61
C ILE A 150 5.63 1.71 11.98
N ARG A 151 4.94 2.51 12.79
CA ARG A 151 4.42 2.06 14.09
C ARG A 151 2.99 1.57 13.96
N THR A 152 2.64 0.46 14.63
CA THR A 152 1.27 -0.07 14.59
C THR A 152 0.27 0.85 15.30
N GLY A 153 0.70 1.72 16.21
CA GLY A 153 -0.17 2.67 16.91
C GLY A 153 -0.89 3.67 16.00
N ILE A 154 -0.33 3.97 14.81
CA ILE A 154 -0.99 4.86 13.83
C ILE A 154 -1.91 4.11 12.85
N LEU A 155 -1.87 2.77 12.83
CA LEU A 155 -2.69 1.91 12.00
C LEU A 155 -4.02 1.59 12.69
N THR A 156 -4.98 1.05 11.95
CA THR A 156 -6.19 0.49 12.57
C THR A 156 -5.82 -0.82 13.30
N PRO A 157 -6.13 -0.96 14.61
CA PRO A 157 -5.82 -2.17 15.37
C PRO A 157 -6.63 -3.38 14.87
N ASN A 158 -6.23 -4.57 15.30
CA ASN A 158 -6.83 -5.86 14.96
C ASN A 158 -7.03 -6.07 13.45
N THR A 159 -6.03 -5.69 12.65
CA THR A 159 -6.14 -5.70 11.19
C THR A 159 -4.87 -6.28 10.56
N SER A 160 -5.05 -7.17 9.59
CA SER A 160 -3.96 -7.63 8.73
C SER A 160 -3.61 -6.57 7.70
N TYR A 161 -2.33 -6.25 7.59
CA TYR A 161 -1.76 -5.31 6.64
C TYR A 161 -0.77 -6.01 5.72
N ALA A 162 -0.62 -5.45 4.52
CA ALA A 162 0.47 -5.77 3.63
C ALA A 162 1.23 -4.49 3.24
N ALA A 163 2.54 -4.63 3.13
CA ALA A 163 3.45 -3.59 2.68
C ALA A 163 3.80 -3.80 1.21
N TYR A 164 3.77 -2.73 0.44
CA TYR A 164 4.03 -2.73 -1.00
C TYR A 164 5.04 -1.64 -1.34
N LEU A 165 6.12 -1.98 -2.02
CA LEU A 165 7.05 -1.00 -2.58
C LEU A 165 6.42 -0.40 -3.84
N ILE A 166 6.24 0.92 -3.90
CA ILE A 166 5.73 1.62 -5.09
C ILE A 166 6.92 2.14 -5.89
N MET A 167 7.01 1.66 -7.13
CA MET A 167 8.14 1.95 -8.01
C MET A 167 7.72 2.00 -9.48
N ASN A 168 8.58 2.54 -10.31
CA ASN A 168 8.47 2.47 -11.75
C ASN A 168 9.85 2.11 -12.34
N VAL A 169 9.89 1.68 -13.59
CA VAL A 169 11.14 1.29 -14.26
C VAL A 169 11.32 2.15 -15.50
N SER A 170 12.41 2.89 -15.52
CA SER A 170 12.81 3.75 -16.64
C SER A 170 13.04 2.90 -17.90
N HIS A 171 12.79 3.47 -19.08
CA HIS A 171 13.05 2.78 -20.36
C HIS A 171 14.51 2.40 -20.57
N ARG A 172 15.43 3.11 -19.89
CA ARG A 172 16.88 2.84 -19.91
C ARG A 172 17.33 1.90 -18.78
N ALA A 173 16.41 1.29 -18.04
CA ALA A 173 16.76 0.42 -16.95
C ALA A 173 17.46 -0.86 -17.40
N TYR A 174 18.40 -1.31 -16.58
CA TYR A 174 19.20 -2.51 -16.78
C TYR A 174 19.51 -3.15 -15.42
N GLY A 175 19.76 -4.46 -15.41
CA GLY A 175 20.27 -5.18 -14.22
C GLY A 175 19.26 -5.43 -13.10
N LEU A 176 18.00 -4.98 -13.22
CA LEU A 176 16.95 -5.11 -12.20
C LEU A 176 16.31 -6.52 -12.18
N ASP A 177 16.52 -7.32 -13.22
CA ASP A 177 16.01 -8.67 -13.42
C ASP A 177 17.10 -9.74 -13.34
N CYS A 178 18.37 -9.35 -13.19
CA CYS A 178 19.51 -10.27 -13.18
C CYS A 178 19.60 -11.12 -11.90
N ALA A 179 19.11 -10.61 -10.77
CA ALA A 179 19.08 -11.34 -9.51
C ALA A 179 17.78 -11.04 -8.76
N PRO A 180 17.24 -12.03 -8.02
CA PRO A 180 16.12 -11.76 -7.12
C PRO A 180 16.60 -10.92 -5.93
N SER A 181 15.77 -9.97 -5.52
CA SER A 181 15.94 -9.24 -4.27
C SER A 181 15.17 -9.94 -3.13
N GLU A 182 15.73 -9.93 -1.93
CA GLU A 182 15.05 -10.37 -0.72
C GLU A 182 14.17 -9.24 -0.20
N VAL A 183 12.88 -9.53 -0.03
CA VAL A 183 11.95 -8.66 0.68
C VAL A 183 11.64 -9.24 2.04
N SER A 184 11.48 -8.36 3.03
CA SER A 184 11.15 -8.80 4.38
C SER A 184 10.24 -7.84 5.12
N VAL A 185 9.45 -8.40 6.03
CA VAL A 185 8.71 -7.65 7.04
C VAL A 185 9.08 -8.20 8.42
N ALA A 186 9.53 -7.31 9.30
CA ALA A 186 9.92 -7.60 10.66
C ALA A 186 8.96 -6.93 11.65
N VAL A 187 8.44 -7.73 12.59
CA VAL A 187 7.59 -7.30 13.71
C VAL A 187 8.27 -7.73 15.00
N GLY A 188 8.89 -6.77 15.70
CA GLY A 188 9.75 -7.07 16.84
C GLY A 188 10.88 -8.05 16.46
N LYS A 189 10.88 -9.26 17.04
CA LYS A 189 11.88 -10.31 16.74
C LYS A 189 11.48 -11.24 15.58
N ARG A 190 10.25 -11.17 15.08
CA ARG A 190 9.75 -12.07 14.04
C ARG A 190 10.01 -11.45 12.68
N VAL A 191 10.74 -12.15 11.82
CA VAL A 191 11.06 -11.70 10.46
C VAL A 191 10.51 -12.72 9.46
N LYS A 192 9.71 -12.25 8.50
CA LYS A 192 9.29 -13.05 7.35
C LYS A 192 10.06 -12.54 6.12
N ARG A 193 10.68 -13.46 5.38
CA ARG A 193 11.46 -13.17 4.17
C ARG A 193 10.85 -13.87 2.96
N LYS A 194 10.94 -13.23 1.81
CA LYS A 194 10.58 -13.78 0.50
C LYS A 194 11.55 -13.24 -0.55
N ARG A 195 11.71 -13.94 -1.67
CA ARG A 195 12.46 -13.44 -2.84
C ARG A 195 11.49 -12.96 -3.92
N VAL A 196 11.83 -11.85 -4.56
CA VAL A 196 11.04 -11.21 -5.63
C VAL A 196 11.99 -10.61 -6.68
N TYR A 197 11.52 -10.47 -7.91
CA TYR A 197 12.25 -9.70 -8.93
C TYR A 197 11.78 -8.25 -8.95
N VAL A 198 12.72 -7.31 -9.08
CA VAL A 198 12.43 -5.87 -9.20
C VAL A 198 12.16 -5.48 -10.66
N GLY A 199 12.79 -6.16 -11.62
CA GLY A 199 12.53 -5.98 -13.05
C GLY A 199 11.36 -6.81 -13.58
N TYR A 200 10.72 -6.32 -14.63
CA TYR A 200 9.80 -7.13 -15.45
C TYR A 200 10.61 -7.96 -16.44
N LYS A 201 10.33 -9.26 -16.52
CA LYS A 201 10.88 -10.14 -17.57
C LYS A 201 10.13 -9.87 -18.89
N ASP A 202 10.57 -8.87 -19.65
CA ASP A 202 10.04 -8.65 -21.00
C ASP A 202 10.67 -9.69 -21.95
N GLU A 203 9.84 -10.60 -22.47
CA GLU A 203 10.27 -11.66 -23.41
C GLU A 203 10.97 -11.10 -24.65
N LYS A 204 10.61 -9.88 -25.10
CA LYS A 204 11.24 -9.26 -26.28
C LYS A 204 12.62 -8.70 -25.97
N LYS A 205 12.85 -8.19 -24.75
CA LYS A 205 14.20 -7.82 -24.27
C LYS A 205 15.10 -9.04 -24.23
N ARG A 206 14.57 -10.19 -23.81
CA ARG A 206 15.29 -11.47 -23.79
C ARG A 206 15.81 -11.84 -25.18
N THR A 207 14.99 -11.71 -26.23
CA THR A 207 15.43 -12.02 -27.60
C THR A 207 16.58 -11.10 -28.04
N MET A 208 16.49 -9.80 -27.76
CA MET A 208 17.51 -8.84 -28.18
C MET A 208 18.81 -8.98 -27.35
N GLU A 209 18.72 -9.20 -26.04
CA GLU A 209 19.87 -9.43 -25.17
C GLU A 209 20.54 -10.78 -25.44
N THR A 210 19.78 -11.83 -25.78
CA THR A 210 20.32 -13.14 -26.19
C THR A 210 21.07 -13.02 -27.53
N LEU A 211 20.55 -12.23 -28.48
CA LEU A 211 21.21 -11.99 -29.77
C LEU A 211 22.46 -11.11 -29.65
N MET A 212 22.51 -10.18 -28.69
CA MET A 212 23.62 -9.24 -28.51
C MET A 212 24.73 -9.75 -27.58
N TYR A 213 24.39 -10.54 -26.55
CA TYR A 213 25.30 -11.01 -25.51
C TYR A 213 25.39 -12.54 -25.39
N GLY A 214 25.00 -13.29 -26.42
CA GLY A 214 24.92 -14.77 -26.41
C GLY A 214 26.15 -15.48 -25.82
N ASN A 215 27.36 -14.95 -26.04
CA ASN A 215 28.60 -15.53 -25.52
C ASN A 215 28.82 -15.31 -24.01
N ARG A 216 28.10 -14.37 -23.36
CA ARG A 216 28.13 -14.14 -21.90
C ARG A 216 27.12 -15.02 -21.16
N THR A 217 26.01 -15.36 -21.81
CA THR A 217 24.97 -16.25 -21.26
C THR A 217 25.48 -17.70 -21.15
N GLU A 218 26.37 -18.13 -22.05
CA GLU A 218 27.02 -19.45 -21.98
C GLU A 218 28.00 -19.59 -20.79
N MET A 219 28.61 -18.50 -20.32
CA MET A 219 29.46 -18.53 -19.10
C MET A 219 28.66 -18.46 -17.79
N LEU A 220 27.40 -18.03 -17.85
CA LEU A 220 26.40 -18.18 -16.79
C LEU A 220 25.50 -19.40 -17.03
N GLY A 221 26.04 -20.42 -17.73
CA GLY A 221 25.43 -21.72 -17.91
C GLY A 221 25.17 -22.40 -16.56
N ASN A 222 24.00 -22.14 -15.99
CA ASN A 222 23.17 -23.01 -15.14
C ASN A 222 22.05 -22.29 -14.37
N TRP A 223 21.77 -21.00 -14.61
CA TRP A 223 20.64 -20.32 -13.94
C TRP A 223 19.34 -20.33 -14.75
N VAL A 224 19.09 -21.39 -15.51
CA VAL A 224 17.70 -21.74 -15.87
C VAL A 224 17.12 -22.46 -14.66
N ILE A 225 16.66 -21.69 -13.68
CA ILE A 225 15.71 -22.22 -12.70
C ILE A 225 14.34 -21.71 -13.13
N GLU A 226 13.54 -22.63 -13.67
CA GLU A 226 12.09 -22.55 -13.59
C GLU A 226 11.71 -22.46 -12.10
N GLU A 227 11.61 -21.25 -11.54
CA GLU A 227 11.00 -21.06 -10.21
C GLU A 227 9.58 -20.54 -10.39
N GLU A 228 8.64 -21.48 -10.54
CA GLU A 228 7.23 -21.23 -10.25
C GLU A 228 7.11 -20.62 -8.85
N GLY A 229 6.57 -19.40 -8.74
CA GLY A 229 6.20 -18.78 -7.46
C GLY A 229 7.02 -17.58 -6.99
N ILE A 230 8.07 -17.15 -7.69
CA ILE A 230 8.70 -15.84 -7.41
C ILE A 230 7.80 -14.72 -7.95
N GLY A 231 7.27 -13.88 -7.05
CA GLY A 231 6.47 -12.71 -7.41
C GLY A 231 7.31 -11.63 -8.10
N GLY A 232 6.71 -10.91 -9.04
CA GLY A 232 7.30 -9.75 -9.71
C GLY A 232 6.46 -8.49 -9.52
N PRO A 233 6.85 -7.36 -10.14
CA PRO A 233 6.10 -6.12 -10.04
C PRO A 233 4.74 -6.22 -10.74
N CYS A 234 3.69 -5.74 -10.07
CA CYS A 234 2.33 -5.66 -10.61
C CYS A 234 1.97 -4.22 -10.95
N LYS A 235 1.27 -4.00 -12.06
CA LYS A 235 0.79 -2.65 -12.44
C LYS A 235 -0.37 -2.23 -11.56
N ARG A 236 -0.36 -0.97 -11.14
CA ARG A 236 -1.42 -0.30 -10.39
C ARG A 236 -2.29 0.54 -11.32
N GLU A 237 -3.47 0.94 -10.83
CA GLU A 237 -4.39 1.82 -11.55
C GLU A 237 -3.82 3.23 -11.79
N ASP A 238 -2.88 3.67 -10.95
CA ASP A 238 -2.22 4.99 -11.04
C ASP A 238 -1.01 5.01 -12.00
N GLY A 239 -0.76 3.91 -12.72
CA GLY A 239 0.34 3.78 -13.68
C GLY A 239 1.69 3.41 -13.06
N TRP A 240 1.80 3.41 -11.73
CA TRP A 240 2.97 2.90 -11.01
C TRP A 240 2.94 1.36 -10.94
N MET A 241 4.05 0.77 -10.53
CA MET A 241 4.15 -0.66 -10.22
C MET A 241 4.31 -0.87 -8.71
N GLU A 242 3.89 -2.04 -8.23
CA GLU A 242 4.06 -2.45 -6.85
C GLU A 242 4.68 -3.83 -6.69
N ILE A 243 5.48 -3.99 -5.64
CA ILE A 243 6.01 -5.28 -5.19
C ILE A 243 5.59 -5.50 -3.75
N GLU A 244 4.96 -6.65 -3.46
CA GLU A 244 4.61 -7.02 -2.09
C GLU A 244 5.87 -7.35 -1.29
N LEU A 245 6.13 -6.57 -0.24
CA LEU A 245 7.24 -6.78 0.69
C LEU A 245 6.92 -7.84 1.75
N GLY A 246 5.64 -7.94 2.11
CA GLY A 246 5.13 -8.95 3.03
C GLY A 246 3.93 -8.47 3.84
N GLU A 247 3.47 -9.36 4.72
CA GLU A 247 2.27 -9.17 5.54
C GLU A 247 2.57 -9.18 7.03
N PHE A 248 1.82 -8.38 7.77
CA PHE A 248 1.85 -8.34 9.23
C PHE A 248 0.47 -8.06 9.82
N PHE A 249 0.30 -8.37 11.09
CA PHE A 249 -0.94 -8.10 11.82
C PHE A 249 -0.72 -6.96 12.80
N SER A 250 -1.55 -5.92 12.71
CA SER A 250 -1.56 -4.81 13.66
C SER A 250 -2.43 -5.19 14.86
N GLY A 251 -1.83 -5.48 16.01
CA GLY A 251 -2.53 -5.76 17.26
C GLY A 251 -3.02 -4.50 17.98
N GLN A 252 -3.30 -4.63 19.29
CA GLN A 252 -3.63 -3.49 20.17
C GLN A 252 -2.39 -2.76 20.72
N GLY A 253 -1.21 -3.38 20.65
CA GLY A 253 0.05 -2.78 21.08
C GLY A 253 0.65 -1.83 20.04
N ASP A 254 1.58 -0.99 20.48
CA ASP A 254 2.41 -0.16 19.61
C ASP A 254 3.77 -0.85 19.38
N GLU A 255 3.95 -1.41 18.20
CA GLU A 255 5.14 -2.12 17.75
C GLU A 255 5.72 -1.42 16.51
N GLU A 256 7.05 -1.36 16.40
CA GLU A 256 7.73 -0.88 15.19
C GLU A 256 7.82 -2.03 14.18
N ILE A 257 7.25 -1.80 12.99
CA ILE A 257 7.29 -2.68 11.84
C ILE A 257 8.39 -2.17 10.90
N ARG A 258 9.31 -3.05 10.52
CA ARG A 258 10.34 -2.75 9.50
C ARG A 258 10.03 -3.51 8.23
N MET A 259 10.06 -2.81 7.12
CA MET A 259 9.77 -3.32 5.79
C MET A 259 11.02 -3.09 4.95
N SER A 260 11.57 -4.13 4.34
CA SER A 260 12.82 -3.99 3.60
C SER A 260 12.77 -4.66 2.24
N LEU A 261 13.47 -4.07 1.28
CA LEU A 261 13.92 -4.72 0.06
C LEU A 261 15.44 -4.64 0.03
N LYS A 262 16.10 -5.80 -0.10
CA LYS A 262 17.55 -5.93 -0.09
C LYS A 262 18.01 -6.82 -1.24
N GLU A 263 18.97 -6.32 -1.99
CA GLU A 263 19.61 -7.09 -3.04
C GLU A 263 20.46 -8.23 -2.47
N VAL A 264 20.40 -9.41 -3.09
CA VAL A 264 21.17 -10.59 -2.68
C VAL A 264 22.46 -10.77 -3.52
N GLY A 265 22.60 -10.05 -4.65
CA GLY A 265 23.74 -10.13 -5.56
C GLY A 265 24.48 -8.81 -5.81
N TYR A 266 25.66 -8.89 -6.44
CA TYR A 266 26.49 -7.74 -6.79
C TYR A 266 26.40 -7.42 -8.29
N GLN A 267 25.19 -7.18 -8.79
CA GLN A 267 24.96 -6.81 -10.19
C GLN A 267 24.73 -5.31 -10.33
N LEU A 268 25.41 -4.70 -11.30
CA LEU A 268 25.22 -3.31 -11.66
C LEU A 268 23.80 -3.13 -12.21
N LYS A 269 23.05 -2.19 -11.65
CA LYS A 269 21.67 -1.93 -12.01
C LYS A 269 21.37 -0.43 -11.99
N GLY A 270 20.35 -0.03 -12.73
CA GLY A 270 19.96 1.37 -12.87
C GLY A 270 18.56 1.51 -13.47
N GLY A 271 18.01 2.71 -13.37
CA GLY A 271 16.70 3.08 -13.89
C GLY A 271 15.51 2.71 -13.00
N LEU A 272 15.73 2.40 -11.72
CA LEU A 272 14.64 2.18 -10.76
C LEU A 272 14.13 3.53 -10.24
N LEU A 273 12.86 3.83 -10.47
CA LEU A 273 12.18 5.00 -9.91
C LEU A 273 11.43 4.55 -8.66
N LEU A 274 11.73 5.15 -7.51
CA LEU A 274 11.13 4.81 -6.23
C LEU A 274 10.26 5.97 -5.75
N GLU A 275 8.97 5.71 -5.54
CA GLU A 275 8.06 6.66 -4.93
C GLU A 275 7.99 6.49 -3.41
N GLY A 276 7.94 5.24 -2.93
CA GLY A 276 7.77 4.98 -1.50
C GLY A 276 7.34 3.56 -1.16
N ILE A 277 6.89 3.37 0.09
CA ILE A 277 6.28 2.12 0.57
C ILE A 277 4.84 2.40 1.02
N GLN A 278 3.89 1.66 0.46
CA GLN A 278 2.49 1.67 0.89
C GLN A 278 2.19 0.55 1.87
N VAL A 279 1.56 0.91 2.98
CA VAL A 279 0.96 0.00 3.95
C VAL A 279 -0.55 0.11 3.80
N ARG A 280 -1.21 -1.00 3.43
CA ARG A 280 -2.67 -1.05 3.28
C ARG A 280 -3.28 -2.30 3.92
N PRO A 281 -4.53 -2.22 4.41
CA PRO A 281 -5.24 -3.37 4.93
C PRO A 281 -5.30 -4.47 3.86
N LYS A 282 -4.98 -5.71 4.24
CA LYS A 282 -5.21 -6.88 3.40
C LYS A 282 -6.61 -7.37 3.69
N ILE A 283 -7.47 -7.36 2.68
CA ILE A 283 -8.81 -7.93 2.81
C ILE A 283 -8.60 -9.43 3.05
N PRO A 284 -9.11 -10.00 4.16
CA PRO A 284 -9.07 -11.43 4.34
C PRO A 284 -9.79 -12.07 3.14
N CYS A 285 -9.17 -13.04 2.48
CA CYS A 285 -9.97 -13.95 1.65
C CYS A 285 -11.11 -14.46 2.54
N PRO A 286 -12.38 -14.37 2.10
CA PRO A 286 -13.47 -14.96 2.87
C PRO A 286 -13.07 -16.41 3.14
N LEU A 287 -13.09 -16.77 4.42
CA LEU A 287 -12.79 -18.12 4.88
C LEU A 287 -13.55 -19.07 3.96
N GLN A 288 -12.82 -19.90 3.19
CA GLN A 288 -13.41 -21.11 2.66
C GLN A 288 -13.87 -21.89 3.88
N THR A 289 -15.16 -21.84 4.17
CA THR A 289 -15.77 -22.69 5.18
C THR A 289 -15.41 -24.12 4.80
N PRO A 290 -14.75 -24.90 5.67
CA PRO A 290 -14.58 -26.31 5.40
C PRO A 290 -15.97 -26.92 5.24
N ASN A 291 -16.19 -27.58 4.10
CA ASN A 291 -17.39 -28.38 3.82
C ASN A 291 -17.62 -29.45 4.88
#